data_AF-A0A453RAS8-F1
#
_entry.id   AF-A0A453RAS8-F1
#
_cell.length_a   1.000
_cell.length_b   1.000
_cell.length_c   1.000
_cell.angle_alpha   90.00
_cell.angle_beta   90.00
_cell.angle_gamma   90.00
#
_symmetry.space_group_name_H-M   'P 1'
#
loop_
_entity.id
_entity.type
_entity.pdbx_description
1 polymer ?
#
loop_
_entity_poly.entity_id
_entity_poly.type
_entity_poly.pdbx_seq_one_letter_code
_entity_poly.pdbx_strand_id
1 'polypeptide(L)'
;MISLKSTEERDQEISRIVELGNAYIQSGRDTLVVTSRQLITGKTPEESLEINYKVSSALVEIVRRIDSRPRYILAKGGITSSDLATKALEARRAKVMGQALAGVPLWQLGPESRHPGVPYIVFPGNVGDNSALAEVVQNWACPSRSSTKELLLNAEKSGYAVGAFNVYNLEGIEAVIAAAEAEESPAILQVHPSSLKQGGVPLVACCIAAAERANVRQTELSMLKE
;
A
#
# COMPACT_ATOMS: atom_id res chain seq x y z
N MET A 1 -16.06 -16.44 -5.78
CA MET A 1 -16.31 -16.93 -7.17
C MET A 1 -17.59 -16.25 -7.66
N ILE A 2 -17.51 -15.00 -8.13
CA ILE A 2 -18.67 -14.09 -8.31
C ILE A 2 -19.39 -14.31 -9.66
N SER A 3 -18.74 -14.91 -10.65
CA SER A 3 -19.20 -14.90 -12.05
C SER A 3 -20.28 -15.93 -12.41
N LEU A 4 -20.66 -16.85 -11.52
CA LEU A 4 -21.49 -18.02 -11.87
C LEU A 4 -22.63 -18.30 -10.89
N LYS A 5 -22.92 -17.37 -9.99
CA LYS A 5 -23.93 -17.53 -8.94
C LYS A 5 -25.18 -16.70 -9.24
N SER A 6 -26.29 -16.99 -8.56
CA SER A 6 -27.53 -16.20 -8.66
C SER A 6 -27.28 -14.72 -8.35
N THR A 7 -28.17 -13.83 -8.80
CA THR A 7 -28.06 -12.38 -8.54
C THR A 7 -27.94 -12.07 -7.04
N GLU A 8 -28.68 -12.80 -6.20
CA GLU A 8 -28.62 -12.65 -4.74
C GLU A 8 -27.26 -13.05 -4.16
N GLU A 9 -26.69 -14.17 -4.60
CA GLU A 9 -25.37 -14.60 -4.15
C GLU A 9 -24.25 -13.65 -4.60
N ARG A 10 -24.39 -13.05 -5.79
CA ARG A 10 -23.49 -12.00 -6.27
C ARG A 10 -23.55 -10.80 -5.33
N ASP A 11 -24.74 -10.31 -5.01
CA ASP A 11 -24.91 -9.11 -4.18
C ASP A 11 -24.44 -9.32 -2.74
N GLN A 12 -24.66 -10.52 -2.18
CA GLN A 12 -24.11 -10.91 -0.87
C GLN A 12 -22.58 -10.91 -0.88
N GLU A 13 -21.95 -11.49 -1.91
CA GLU A 13 -20.50 -11.54 -2.01
C GLU A 13 -19.88 -10.15 -2.23
N ILE A 14 -20.53 -9.30 -3.03
CA ILE A 14 -20.13 -7.90 -3.19
C ILE A 14 -20.19 -7.18 -1.84
N SER A 15 -21.29 -7.34 -1.09
CA SER A 15 -21.47 -6.68 0.20
C SER A 15 -20.40 -7.13 1.21
N ARG A 16 -20.10 -8.43 1.25
CA ARG A 16 -19.01 -8.99 2.07
C ARG A 16 -17.64 -8.41 1.71
N ILE A 17 -17.32 -8.28 0.43
CA ILE A 17 -16.04 -7.70 -0.03
C ILE A 17 -15.97 -6.22 0.34
N VAL A 18 -17.07 -5.49 0.21
CA VAL A 18 -17.15 -4.06 0.57
C VAL A 18 -16.91 -3.84 2.06
N GLU A 19 -17.53 -4.64 2.93
CA GLU A 19 -17.33 -4.57 4.38
C GLU A 19 -15.85 -4.82 4.75
N LEU A 20 -15.26 -5.90 4.22
CA LEU A 20 -13.84 -6.21 4.45
C LEU A 20 -12.93 -5.13 3.89
N GLY A 21 -13.21 -4.63 2.68
CA GLY A 21 -12.44 -3.57 2.04
C GLY A 21 -12.46 -2.28 2.84
N ASN A 22 -13.64 -1.86 3.32
CA ASN A 22 -13.76 -0.67 4.16
C ASN A 22 -12.96 -0.81 5.46
N ALA A 23 -13.03 -1.96 6.14
CA ALA A 23 -12.31 -2.22 7.38
C ALA A 23 -10.78 -2.25 7.19
N TYR A 24 -10.30 -2.89 6.13
CA TYR A 24 -8.87 -2.97 5.85
C TYR A 24 -8.26 -1.64 5.40
N ILE A 25 -8.96 -0.90 4.53
CA ILE A 25 -8.52 0.45 4.13
C ILE A 25 -8.48 1.39 5.35
N GLN A 26 -9.48 1.34 6.24
CA GLN A 26 -9.51 2.16 7.47
C GLN A 26 -8.39 1.80 8.45
N SER A 27 -8.00 0.53 8.52
CA SER A 27 -6.86 0.09 9.35
C SER A 27 -5.49 0.29 8.69
N GLY A 28 -5.44 0.97 7.53
CA GLY A 28 -4.20 1.31 6.84
C GLY A 28 -3.53 0.13 6.12
N ARG A 29 -4.25 -0.99 5.93
CA ARG A 29 -3.76 -2.20 5.28
C ARG A 29 -4.00 -2.16 3.77
N ASP A 30 -3.02 -2.63 3.01
CA ASP A 30 -3.18 -2.81 1.57
C ASP A 30 -4.20 -3.91 1.30
N THR A 31 -5.19 -3.62 0.44
CA THR A 31 -6.33 -4.50 0.17
C THR A 31 -6.33 -4.93 -1.29
N LEU A 32 -6.25 -6.23 -1.54
CA LEU A 32 -6.24 -6.81 -2.88
C LEU A 32 -7.56 -7.51 -3.18
N VAL A 33 -8.25 -7.04 -4.22
CA VAL A 33 -9.43 -7.71 -4.79
C VAL A 33 -9.02 -8.34 -6.11
N VAL A 34 -9.11 -9.67 -6.21
CA VAL A 34 -8.74 -10.43 -7.40
C VAL A 34 -9.83 -11.41 -7.79
N THR A 35 -9.91 -11.68 -9.09
CA THR A 35 -10.77 -12.71 -9.66
C THR A 35 -10.00 -14.03 -9.79
N SER A 36 -10.72 -15.13 -10.05
CA SER A 36 -10.09 -16.44 -10.29
C SER A 36 -9.13 -16.39 -11.49
N ARG A 37 -8.05 -17.17 -11.43
CA ARG A 37 -7.13 -17.39 -12.56
C ARG A 37 -7.64 -18.39 -13.58
N GLN A 38 -8.70 -19.13 -13.26
CA GLN A 38 -9.31 -20.05 -14.21
C GLN A 38 -10.07 -19.27 -15.27
N LEU A 39 -9.57 -19.33 -16.50
CA LEU A 39 -10.23 -18.71 -17.65
C LEU A 39 -11.52 -19.49 -17.96
N ILE A 40 -12.64 -18.79 -17.93
CA ILE A 40 -13.93 -19.33 -18.35
C ILE A 40 -14.26 -18.66 -19.68
N THR A 41 -14.26 -19.44 -20.75
CA THR A 41 -14.69 -19.00 -22.09
C THR A 41 -16.06 -19.59 -22.39
N GLY A 42 -16.92 -18.77 -22.98
CA GLY A 42 -18.17 -19.25 -23.57
C GLY A 42 -17.91 -20.11 -24.81
N LYS A 43 -18.96 -20.73 -25.33
CA LYS A 43 -18.92 -21.46 -26.60
C LYS A 43 -18.79 -20.50 -27.79
N THR A 44 -19.17 -19.24 -27.60
CA THR A 44 -19.07 -18.17 -28.60
C THR A 44 -18.28 -16.96 -28.08
N PRO A 45 -17.78 -16.09 -28.98
CA PRO A 45 -17.19 -14.81 -28.61
C PRO A 45 -18.14 -13.92 -27.79
N GLU A 46 -19.43 -13.92 -28.10
CA GLU A 46 -20.46 -13.13 -27.43
C GLU A 46 -20.68 -13.59 -25.99
N GLU A 47 -20.76 -14.90 -25.76
CA GLU A 47 -20.86 -15.47 -24.41
C GLU A 47 -19.61 -15.16 -23.58
N SER A 48 -18.43 -15.23 -24.19
CA SER A 48 -17.17 -14.88 -23.53
C SER A 48 -17.11 -13.40 -23.14
N LEU A 49 -17.65 -12.52 -24.00
CA LEU A 49 -17.77 -11.09 -23.71
C LEU A 49 -18.76 -10.83 -22.56
N GLU A 50 -19.88 -11.54 -22.52
CA GLU A 50 -20.88 -11.41 -21.46
C GLU A 50 -20.31 -11.83 -20.09
N ILE A 51 -19.49 -12.89 -20.05
CA ILE A 51 -18.78 -13.30 -18.83
C ILE A 51 -17.84 -12.19 -18.36
N ASN A 52 -17.03 -11.63 -19.27
CA ASN A 52 -16.14 -10.52 -18.94
C ASN A 52 -16.91 -9.29 -18.41
N TYR A 53 -18.07 -8.99 -19.01
CA TYR A 53 -18.94 -7.91 -18.55
C TYR A 53 -19.51 -8.16 -17.15
N LYS A 54 -19.94 -9.38 -16.84
CA LYS A 54 -20.41 -9.76 -15.50
C LYS A 54 -19.33 -9.59 -14.44
N VAL A 55 -18.10 -9.98 -14.76
CA VAL A 55 -16.95 -9.81 -13.86
C VAL A 55 -16.60 -8.33 -13.69
N SER A 56 -16.49 -7.58 -14.78
CA SER A 56 -16.16 -6.15 -14.74
C SER A 56 -17.21 -5.34 -13.96
N SER A 57 -18.50 -5.61 -14.20
CA SER A 57 -19.60 -4.93 -13.49
C SER A 57 -19.59 -5.19 -11.99
N ALA A 58 -19.22 -6.41 -11.54
CA ALA A 58 -19.08 -6.71 -10.13
C ALA A 58 -17.91 -5.94 -9.49
N LEU A 59 -16.76 -5.86 -10.17
CA LEU A 59 -15.61 -5.09 -9.69
C LEU A 59 -15.93 -3.59 -9.60
N VAL A 60 -16.62 -3.05 -10.62
CA VAL A 60 -17.11 -1.67 -10.62
C VAL A 60 -18.01 -1.43 -9.41
N GLU A 61 -18.96 -2.33 -9.15
CA GLU A 61 -19.89 -2.20 -8.04
C GLU A 61 -19.21 -2.27 -6.66
N ILE A 62 -18.22 -3.15 -6.49
CA ILE A 62 -17.40 -3.21 -5.28
C ILE A 62 -16.71 -1.86 -5.05
N VAL A 63 -16.01 -1.33 -6.05
CA VAL A 63 -15.28 -0.05 -5.92
C VAL A 63 -16.25 1.13 -5.69
N ARG A 64 -17.45 1.11 -6.27
CA ARG A 64 -18.50 2.12 -6.00
C ARG A 64 -19.10 2.03 -4.60
N ARG A 65 -19.02 0.89 -3.92
CA ARG A 65 -19.61 0.73 -2.58
C ARG A 65 -18.56 0.87 -1.46
N ILE A 66 -17.28 0.93 -1.81
CA ILE A 66 -16.21 1.28 -0.86
C ILE A 66 -16.21 2.80 -0.63
N ASP A 67 -16.45 3.20 0.62
CA ASP A 67 -16.51 4.62 1.02
C ASP A 67 -15.22 5.07 1.72
N SER A 68 -14.48 4.13 2.30
CA SER A 68 -13.17 4.38 2.87
C SER A 68 -12.21 4.92 1.80
N ARG A 69 -11.60 6.09 2.04
CA ARG A 69 -10.67 6.72 1.10
C ARG A 69 -9.32 5.98 1.10
N PRO A 70 -8.91 5.33 0.00
CA PRO A 70 -7.59 4.70 -0.10
C PRO A 70 -6.49 5.73 -0.36
N ARG A 71 -5.23 5.37 -0.06
CA ARG A 71 -4.06 6.21 -0.37
C ARG A 71 -3.75 6.25 -1.86
N TYR A 72 -3.97 5.14 -2.56
CA TYR A 72 -3.86 5.00 -4.00
C TYR A 72 -4.77 3.85 -4.45
N ILE A 73 -5.07 3.79 -5.75
CA ILE A 73 -5.80 2.70 -6.37
C ILE A 73 -4.94 2.17 -7.51
N LEU A 74 -4.80 0.84 -7.62
CA LEU A 74 -4.10 0.18 -8.72
C LEU A 74 -5.06 -0.76 -9.42
N ALA A 75 -5.26 -0.56 -10.73
CA ALA A 75 -6.05 -1.44 -11.57
C ALA A 75 -5.14 -2.16 -12.59
N LYS A 76 -5.33 -3.47 -12.75
CA LYS A 76 -4.57 -4.30 -13.69
C LYS A 76 -5.43 -4.65 -14.91
N GLY A 77 -4.88 -4.42 -16.10
CA GLY A 77 -5.52 -4.71 -17.38
C GLY A 77 -6.27 -3.50 -17.96
N GLY A 78 -6.36 -3.44 -19.30
CA GLY A 78 -6.88 -2.27 -20.00
C GLY A 78 -8.37 -2.01 -19.73
N ILE A 79 -9.21 -3.03 -19.90
CA ILE A 79 -10.67 -2.92 -19.70
C ILE A 79 -10.98 -2.60 -18.24
N THR A 80 -10.43 -3.38 -17.30
CA THR A 80 -10.62 -3.17 -15.86
C THR A 80 -10.21 -1.76 -15.44
N SER A 81 -9.03 -1.28 -15.89
CA SER A 81 -8.57 0.05 -15.52
C SER A 81 -9.45 1.17 -16.09
N SER A 82 -10.00 0.98 -17.30
CA SER A 82 -10.92 1.95 -17.91
C SER A 82 -12.27 1.96 -17.18
N ASP A 83 -12.84 0.79 -16.93
CA ASP A 83 -14.14 0.64 -16.28
C ASP A 83 -14.12 1.14 -14.84
N LEU A 84 -13.07 0.83 -14.08
CA LEU A 84 -12.93 1.34 -12.71
C LEU A 84 -12.78 2.86 -12.70
N ALA A 85 -11.95 3.45 -13.56
CA ALA A 85 -11.78 4.90 -13.61
C ALA A 85 -13.07 5.63 -13.98
N THR A 86 -13.76 5.18 -15.03
CA THR A 86 -14.89 5.90 -15.63
C THR A 86 -16.23 5.58 -14.98
N LYS A 87 -16.48 4.31 -14.65
CA LYS A 87 -17.78 3.85 -14.11
C LYS A 87 -17.78 3.77 -12.60
N ALA A 88 -16.67 3.35 -11.99
CA ALA A 88 -16.61 3.19 -10.54
C ALA A 88 -16.21 4.47 -9.83
N LEU A 89 -15.13 5.10 -10.28
CA LEU A 89 -14.59 6.34 -9.71
C LEU A 89 -15.18 7.59 -10.38
N GLU A 90 -16.02 7.43 -11.40
CA GLU A 90 -16.74 8.53 -12.06
C GLU A 90 -15.81 9.63 -12.62
N ALA A 91 -14.54 9.29 -12.88
CA ALA A 91 -13.55 10.22 -13.40
C ALA A 91 -13.90 10.60 -14.83
N ARG A 92 -13.98 11.92 -15.10
CA ARG A 92 -14.18 12.47 -16.44
C ARG A 92 -12.86 12.93 -17.04
N ARG A 93 -11.95 13.40 -16.18
CA ARG A 93 -10.61 13.82 -16.53
C ARG A 93 -9.62 13.33 -15.48
N ALA A 94 -8.40 13.09 -15.91
CA ALA A 94 -7.30 12.77 -15.03
C ALA A 94 -6.04 13.48 -15.53
N LYS A 95 -5.19 13.89 -14.58
CA LYS A 95 -3.87 14.43 -14.91
C LYS A 95 -2.86 13.29 -14.91
N VAL A 96 -2.11 13.14 -16.00
CA VAL A 96 -0.98 12.20 -16.03
C VAL A 96 0.16 12.79 -15.22
N MET A 97 0.47 12.19 -14.09
CA MET A 97 1.50 12.67 -13.16
C MET A 97 2.89 12.13 -13.49
N GLY A 98 2.95 11.05 -14.27
CA GLY A 98 4.18 10.35 -14.62
C GLY A 98 3.93 8.87 -14.76
N GLN A 99 4.88 8.06 -14.30
CA GLN A 99 4.83 6.62 -14.37
C GLN A 99 5.20 6.01 -13.01
N ALA A 100 4.47 4.98 -12.57
CA ALA A 100 4.77 4.23 -11.34
C ALA A 100 5.89 3.19 -11.57
N LEU A 101 6.03 2.73 -12.81
CA LEU A 101 7.10 1.89 -13.34
C LEU A 101 7.19 2.22 -14.85
N ALA A 102 8.31 1.93 -15.50
CA ALA A 102 8.44 2.10 -16.96
C ALA A 102 7.25 1.43 -17.68
N GLY A 103 6.44 2.22 -18.39
CA GLY A 103 5.25 1.74 -19.10
C GLY A 103 3.98 1.58 -18.24
N VAL A 104 3.99 1.96 -16.95
CA VAL A 104 2.83 1.94 -16.04
C VAL A 104 2.41 3.38 -15.70
N PRO A 105 1.37 3.94 -16.34
CA PRO A 105 0.94 5.31 -16.09
C PRO A 105 0.41 5.56 -14.67
N LEU A 106 0.76 6.72 -14.14
CA LEU A 106 0.24 7.26 -12.89
C LEU A 106 -0.68 8.45 -13.17
N TRP A 107 -1.92 8.36 -12.74
CA TRP A 107 -2.94 9.40 -12.91
C TRP A 107 -3.33 10.02 -11.57
N GLN A 108 -3.70 11.29 -11.60
CA GLN A 108 -4.40 11.96 -10.51
C GLN A 108 -5.82 12.25 -10.96
N LEU A 109 -6.80 11.72 -10.23
CA LEU A 109 -8.21 11.89 -10.57
C LEU A 109 -8.71 13.30 -10.21
N GLY A 110 -9.59 13.85 -11.05
CA GLY A 110 -10.14 15.19 -10.89
C GLY A 110 -11.10 15.35 -9.70
N PRO A 111 -11.51 16.59 -9.37
CA PRO A 111 -12.42 16.89 -8.27
C PRO A 111 -13.82 16.29 -8.44
N GLU A 112 -14.20 15.91 -9.65
CA GLU A 112 -15.48 15.25 -9.96
C GLU A 112 -15.49 13.76 -9.62
N SER A 113 -14.32 13.14 -9.43
CA SER A 113 -14.21 11.72 -9.20
C SER A 113 -14.54 11.34 -7.75
N ARG A 114 -14.87 10.06 -7.53
CA ARG A 114 -14.82 9.47 -6.19
C ARG A 114 -13.38 9.46 -5.71
N HIS A 115 -13.19 9.96 -4.50
CA HIS A 115 -11.88 10.21 -3.89
C HIS A 115 -11.00 11.17 -4.71
N PRO A 116 -11.40 12.46 -4.83
CA PRO A 116 -10.63 13.48 -5.54
C PRO A 116 -9.16 13.51 -5.15
N GLY A 117 -8.28 13.59 -6.15
CA GLY A 117 -6.84 13.67 -5.93
C GLY A 117 -6.16 12.36 -5.50
N VAL A 118 -6.90 11.25 -5.35
CA VAL A 118 -6.28 9.94 -5.11
C VAL A 118 -5.47 9.52 -6.35
N PRO A 119 -4.20 9.10 -6.18
CA PRO A 119 -3.41 8.48 -7.23
C PRO A 119 -4.08 7.22 -7.78
N TYR A 120 -4.18 7.13 -9.10
CA TYR A 120 -4.73 6.00 -9.83
C TYR A 120 -3.65 5.42 -10.76
N ILE A 121 -3.24 4.18 -10.51
CA ILE A 121 -2.20 3.47 -11.24
C ILE A 121 -2.89 2.56 -12.26
N VAL A 122 -2.63 2.80 -13.54
CA VAL A 122 -3.11 1.99 -14.65
C VAL A 122 -2.04 0.98 -15.00
N PHE A 123 -2.17 -0.27 -14.56
CA PHE A 123 -1.18 -1.30 -14.80
C PHE A 123 -1.53 -2.11 -16.07
N PRO A 124 -0.80 -1.98 -17.19
CA PRO A 124 -1.14 -2.67 -18.42
C PRO A 124 -0.97 -4.19 -18.32
N GLY A 125 -1.75 -4.95 -19.09
CA GLY A 125 -1.73 -6.42 -19.05
C GLY A 125 -0.38 -7.05 -19.40
N ASN A 126 0.41 -6.36 -20.24
CA ASN A 126 1.59 -6.85 -20.93
C ASN A 126 2.92 -6.19 -20.48
N VAL A 127 2.92 -5.46 -19.37
CA VAL A 127 4.10 -4.74 -18.87
C VAL A 127 4.71 -5.48 -17.67
N GLY A 128 6.04 -5.56 -17.67
CA GLY A 128 6.83 -6.11 -16.57
C GLY A 128 6.94 -7.64 -16.56
N ASP A 129 7.67 -8.15 -15.58
CA ASP A 129 7.80 -9.58 -15.29
C ASP A 129 6.81 -10.02 -14.18
N ASN A 130 6.98 -11.23 -13.66
CA ASN A 130 6.14 -11.78 -12.59
C ASN A 130 6.25 -11.02 -11.26
N SER A 131 7.25 -10.15 -11.10
CA SER A 131 7.50 -9.36 -9.89
C SER A 131 7.07 -7.90 -10.02
N ALA A 132 6.89 -7.39 -11.24
CA ALA A 132 6.62 -5.96 -11.49
C ALA A 132 5.41 -5.39 -10.73
N LEU A 133 4.32 -6.16 -10.59
CA LEU A 133 3.17 -5.72 -9.80
C LEU A 133 3.51 -5.61 -8.31
N ALA A 134 4.27 -6.59 -7.78
CA ALA A 134 4.71 -6.59 -6.40
C ALA A 134 5.69 -5.45 -6.13
N GLU A 135 6.59 -5.14 -7.08
CA GLU A 135 7.51 -4.00 -7.00
C GLU A 135 6.75 -2.67 -6.92
N VAL A 136 5.74 -2.46 -7.78
CA VAL A 136 4.91 -1.26 -7.70
C VAL A 136 4.19 -1.18 -6.36
N VAL A 137 3.61 -2.28 -5.87
CA VAL A 137 2.96 -2.28 -4.55
C VAL A 137 3.97 -2.02 -3.44
N GLN A 138 5.17 -2.60 -3.44
CA GLN A 138 6.20 -2.35 -2.43
C GLN A 138 6.65 -0.88 -2.40
N ASN A 139 6.81 -0.25 -3.56
CA ASN A 139 7.23 1.14 -3.67
C ASN A 139 6.14 2.13 -3.24
N TRP A 140 4.86 1.72 -3.26
CA TRP A 140 3.70 2.57 -3.01
C TRP A 140 2.94 2.24 -1.73
N ALA A 141 3.14 1.04 -1.20
CA ALA A 141 2.72 0.67 0.14
C ALA A 141 3.34 1.69 1.09
N CYS A 142 2.53 2.28 1.97
CA CYS A 142 3.14 3.04 3.05
C CYS A 142 3.94 2.02 3.84
N PRO A 143 5.26 2.21 4.00
CA PRO A 143 5.98 1.35 4.89
C PRO A 143 5.28 1.48 6.24
N SER A 144 5.12 0.36 6.94
CA SER A 144 4.65 0.32 8.32
C SER A 144 5.71 0.96 9.22
N ARG A 145 6.09 2.21 8.95
CA ARG A 145 6.89 3.02 9.84
C ARG A 145 5.90 3.51 10.86
N SER A 146 5.85 2.81 11.98
CA SER A 146 5.24 3.39 13.17
C SER A 146 5.97 4.69 13.43
N SER A 147 5.25 5.80 13.38
CA SER A 147 5.87 7.09 13.69
C SER A 147 6.32 7.10 15.15
N THR A 148 7.26 7.98 15.50
CA THR A 148 7.73 8.10 16.90
C THR A 148 6.57 8.36 17.85
N LYS A 149 5.55 9.06 17.37
CA LYS A 149 4.30 9.26 18.09
C LYS A 149 3.56 7.95 18.36
N GLU A 150 3.40 7.09 17.36
CA GLU A 150 2.71 5.80 17.52
C GLU A 150 3.48 4.84 18.42
N LEU A 151 4.80 4.86 18.30
CA LEU A 151 5.71 4.11 19.16
C LEU A 151 5.53 4.53 20.63
N LEU A 152 5.58 5.83 20.92
CA LEU A 152 5.38 6.35 22.28
C LEU A 152 3.96 6.14 22.80
N LEU A 153 2.93 6.25 21.95
CA LEU A 153 1.54 5.93 22.32
C LEU A 153 1.37 4.44 22.65
N ASN A 154 2.07 3.55 21.95
CA ASN A 154 2.07 2.12 22.25
C ASN A 154 2.74 1.85 23.60
N ALA A 155 3.88 2.49 23.87
CA ALA A 155 4.61 2.42 25.12
C ALA A 155 3.76 2.89 26.32
N GLU A 156 3.10 4.04 26.18
CA GLU A 156 2.18 4.58 27.18
C GLU A 156 1.01 3.62 27.47
N LYS A 157 0.37 3.07 26.43
CA LYS A 157 -0.75 2.12 26.58
C LYS A 157 -0.33 0.78 27.19
N SER A 158 0.90 0.34 26.91
CA SER A 158 1.39 -0.99 27.28
C SER A 158 2.27 -0.97 28.54
N GLY A 159 2.51 0.22 29.12
CA GLY A 159 3.21 0.39 30.38
C GLY A 159 4.72 0.13 30.32
N TYR A 160 5.37 0.34 29.18
CA TYR A 160 6.82 0.23 29.03
C TYR A 160 7.45 1.55 28.58
N ALA A 161 8.77 1.66 28.73
CA ALA A 161 9.54 2.82 28.30
C ALA A 161 10.34 2.50 27.03
N VAL A 162 10.56 3.51 26.19
CA VAL A 162 11.33 3.38 24.96
C VAL A 162 12.66 4.09 25.14
N GLY A 163 13.76 3.37 24.98
CA GLY A 163 15.10 3.96 25.02
C GLY A 163 15.38 4.79 23.78
N ALA A 164 15.95 5.98 23.94
CA ALA A 164 16.42 6.82 22.85
C ALA A 164 17.94 7.03 22.98
N PHE A 165 18.69 6.61 21.96
CA PHE A 165 20.14 6.48 22.03
C PHE A 165 20.80 7.23 20.89
N ASN A 166 21.76 8.09 21.23
CA ASN A 166 22.58 8.76 20.24
C ASN A 166 23.55 7.79 19.58
N VAL A 167 23.53 7.73 18.25
CA VAL A 167 24.45 6.94 17.44
C VAL A 167 25.34 7.84 16.61
N TYR A 168 26.63 7.50 16.60
CA TYR A 168 27.68 8.33 16.01
C TYR A 168 28.41 7.63 14.86
N ASN A 169 28.32 6.30 14.79
CA ASN A 169 29.02 5.42 13.85
C ASN A 169 28.26 4.08 13.72
N LEU A 170 28.79 3.16 12.90
CA LEU A 170 28.16 1.87 12.64
C LEU A 170 28.14 0.98 13.89
N GLU A 171 29.20 1.01 14.69
CA GLU A 171 29.32 0.23 15.91
C GLU A 171 28.24 0.61 16.93
N GLY A 172 27.96 1.91 17.08
CA GLY A 172 26.90 2.41 17.94
C GLY A 172 25.50 2.01 17.45
N ILE A 173 25.28 1.99 16.12
CA ILE A 173 24.02 1.53 15.54
C ILE A 173 23.80 0.05 15.89
N GLU A 174 24.77 -0.82 15.60
CA GLU A 174 24.67 -2.26 15.88
C GLU A 174 24.50 -2.54 17.38
N ALA A 175 25.20 -1.80 18.25
CA ALA A 175 25.07 -1.96 19.69
C ALA A 175 23.65 -1.65 20.20
N VAL A 176 23.03 -0.58 19.69
CA VAL A 176 21.65 -0.22 20.08
C VAL A 176 20.65 -1.24 19.52
N ILE A 177 20.82 -1.70 18.27
CA ILE A 177 19.97 -2.74 17.69
C ILE A 177 20.07 -4.04 18.49
N ALA A 178 21.28 -4.51 18.77
CA ALA A 178 21.49 -5.74 19.53
C ALA A 178 20.89 -5.66 20.95
N ALA A 179 21.00 -4.50 21.60
CA ALA A 179 20.39 -4.27 22.91
C ALA A 179 18.86 -4.27 22.83
N ALA A 180 18.28 -3.59 21.84
CA ALA A 180 16.84 -3.59 21.61
C ALA A 180 16.31 -5.01 21.39
N GLU A 181 17.01 -5.81 20.57
CA GLU A 181 16.67 -7.21 20.30
C GLU A 181 16.78 -8.10 21.54
N ALA A 182 17.84 -7.95 22.33
CA ALA A 182 18.01 -8.73 23.56
C ALA A 182 16.92 -8.44 24.60
N GLU A 183 16.45 -7.19 24.67
CA GLU A 183 15.41 -6.74 25.61
C GLU A 183 13.99 -6.92 25.05
N GLU A 184 13.84 -7.42 23.81
CA GLU A 184 12.56 -7.52 23.09
C GLU A 184 11.75 -6.20 23.11
N SER A 185 12.45 -5.05 23.12
CA SER A 185 11.86 -3.73 23.33
C SER A 185 12.30 -2.75 22.25
N PRO A 186 11.40 -1.93 21.69
CA PRO A 186 11.77 -0.96 20.66
C PRO A 186 12.69 0.12 21.22
N ALA A 187 13.53 0.67 20.33
CA ALA A 187 14.46 1.76 20.63
C ALA A 187 14.41 2.85 19.54
N ILE A 188 14.80 4.06 19.90
CA ILE A 188 14.95 5.19 18.98
C ILE A 188 16.44 5.44 18.76
N LEU A 189 16.88 5.31 17.52
CA LEU A 189 18.21 5.73 17.08
C LEU A 189 18.19 7.24 16.86
N GLN A 190 19.01 7.97 17.60
CA GLN A 190 19.12 9.41 17.48
C GLN A 190 20.43 9.77 16.78
N VAL A 191 20.37 10.50 15.67
CA VAL A 191 21.58 11.01 15.01
C VAL A 191 21.80 12.44 15.46
N HIS A 192 22.93 12.68 16.13
CA HIS A 192 23.35 14.01 16.55
C HIS A 192 23.72 14.87 15.32
N PRO A 193 23.42 16.19 15.30
CA PRO A 193 23.73 17.05 14.16
C PRO A 193 25.20 17.05 13.73
N SER A 194 26.14 16.93 14.67
CA SER A 194 27.58 16.82 14.34
C SER A 194 27.92 15.52 13.63
N SER A 195 27.31 14.39 14.04
CA SER A 195 27.46 13.09 13.38
C SER A 195 26.83 13.10 12.00
N LEU A 196 25.70 13.81 11.82
CA LEU A 196 25.13 14.03 10.50
C LEU A 196 26.05 14.86 9.61
N LYS A 197 26.72 15.90 10.15
CA LYS A 197 27.69 16.70 9.38
C LYS A 197 28.91 15.88 8.94
N GLN A 198 29.39 14.95 9.78
CA GLN A 198 30.57 14.14 9.50
C GLN A 198 30.25 12.88 8.68
N GLY A 199 29.25 12.10 9.08
CA GLY A 199 28.86 10.84 8.48
C GLY A 199 27.83 10.97 7.35
N GLY A 200 27.12 12.09 7.26
CA GLY A 200 26.25 12.44 6.14
C GLY A 200 25.13 11.42 5.85
N VAL A 201 24.73 11.39 4.58
CA VAL A 201 23.75 10.43 4.04
C VAL A 201 24.15 8.97 4.30
N PRO A 202 25.44 8.55 4.19
CA PRO A 202 25.85 7.19 4.51
C PRO A 202 25.49 6.73 5.92
N LEU A 203 25.74 7.55 6.94
CA LEU A 203 25.41 7.20 8.33
C LEU A 203 23.90 7.02 8.53
N VAL A 204 23.09 7.90 7.93
CA VAL A 204 21.63 7.81 7.95
C VAL A 204 21.15 6.54 7.24
N ALA A 205 21.74 6.21 6.09
CA ALA A 205 21.41 4.99 5.35
C ALA A 205 21.74 3.73 6.16
N CYS A 206 22.88 3.70 6.87
CA CYS A 206 23.21 2.61 7.80
C CYS A 206 22.19 2.48 8.93
N CYS A 207 21.76 3.60 9.54
CA CYS A 207 20.73 3.56 10.59
C CYS A 207 19.42 2.96 10.08
N ILE A 208 18.96 3.39 8.89
CA ILE A 208 17.73 2.90 8.28
C ILE A 208 17.87 1.40 7.95
N ALA A 209 18.97 1.01 7.30
CA ALA A 209 19.19 -0.38 6.91
C ALA A 209 19.28 -1.33 8.12
N ALA A 210 19.90 -0.90 9.22
CA ALA A 210 19.97 -1.67 10.45
C ALA A 210 18.59 -1.78 11.12
N ALA A 211 17.85 -0.68 11.20
CA ALA A 211 16.49 -0.68 11.74
C ALA A 211 15.52 -1.56 10.93
N GLU A 212 15.65 -1.60 9.60
CA GLU A 212 14.83 -2.45 8.72
C GLU A 212 15.15 -3.95 8.86
N ARG A 213 16.35 -4.31 9.34
CA ARG A 213 16.77 -5.70 9.56
C ARG A 213 16.51 -6.20 10.98
N ALA A 214 16.24 -5.31 11.92
CA ALA A 214 16.03 -5.66 13.31
C ALA A 214 14.78 -6.54 13.50
N ASN A 215 14.86 -7.53 14.37
CA ASN A 215 13.77 -8.44 14.69
C ASN A 215 12.72 -7.82 15.62
N VAL A 216 13.08 -6.73 16.29
CA VAL A 216 12.14 -5.96 17.12
C VAL A 216 11.32 -5.05 16.24
N ARG A 217 9.99 -5.21 16.33
CA ARG A 217 9.07 -4.32 15.65
C ARG A 217 9.28 -2.90 16.19
N GLN A 218 9.53 -1.94 15.30
CA GLN A 218 9.49 -0.49 15.54
C GLN A 218 10.77 0.18 16.08
N THR A 219 11.96 -0.15 15.59
CA THR A 219 13.14 0.72 15.78
C THR A 219 13.09 1.91 14.80
N GLU A 220 13.21 3.14 15.30
CA GLU A 220 13.03 4.35 14.48
C GLU A 220 14.23 5.29 14.55
N LEU A 221 14.47 6.02 13.45
CA LEU A 221 15.51 7.04 13.37
C LEU A 221 14.91 8.43 13.63
N SER A 222 15.44 9.14 14.63
CA SER A 222 15.11 10.53 14.93
C SER A 222 16.34 11.42 14.79
N MET A 223 16.16 12.63 14.23
CA MET A 223 17.21 13.63 14.17
C MET A 223 17.03 14.60 15.35
N LEU A 224 18.09 14.75 16.14
CA LEU A 224 18.09 15.76 17.20
C LEU A 224 18.12 17.15 16.58
N LYS A 225 17.25 18.03 17.07
CA LYS A 225 17.32 19.47 16.81
C LYS A 225 18.08 20.12 17.97
N GLU A 226 18.96 21.07 17.64
CA GLU A 226 19.65 21.92 18.63
C GLU A 226 18.67 22.69 19.52
#